data_AF-A0A7X5VQE5-F1
#
_entry.id   AF-A0A7X5VQE5-F1
#
_cell.length_a   1.000
_cell.length_b   1.000
_cell.length_c   1.000
_cell.angle_alpha   90.00
_cell.angle_beta   90.00
_cell.angle_gamma   90.00
#
_symmetry.space_group_name_H-M   'P 1'
#
loop_
_entity.id
_entity.type
_entity.pdbx_description
1 polymer ?
#
loop_
_entity_poly.entity_id
_entity_poly.type
_entity_poly.pdbx_seq_one_letter_code
_entity_poly.pdbx_strand_id
1 'polypeptide(L)' 'MIELNNKYALDGRDPNSYSGIFWVLGRYDRPWGPERDVFGKVRYMSSRNTRRKLRVAGYIERYAGD' A
#
# COMPACT_ATOMS: atom_id res chain seq x y z
N MET A 1 0.61 4.02 -10.06
CA MET A 1 0.30 2.70 -9.47
C MET A 1 -0.17 1.70 -10.52
N ILE A 2 -1.15 2.05 -11.36
CA ILE A 2 -1.70 1.12 -12.38
C ILE A 2 -0.63 0.62 -13.35
N GLU A 3 0.17 1.51 -13.93
CA GLU A 3 1.20 1.12 -14.91
C GLU A 3 2.20 0.10 -14.34
N LEU A 4 2.77 0.39 -13.17
CA LEU A 4 3.71 -0.51 -12.50
C LEU A 4 3.07 -1.85 -12.15
N ASN A 5 1.84 -1.83 -11.62
CA ASN A 5 1.11 -3.05 -11.30
C ASN A 5 0.85 -3.89 -12.56
N ASN A 6 0.41 -3.26 -13.65
CA ASN A 6 0.15 -3.94 -14.92
C ASN A 6 1.42 -4.49 -15.58
N LYS A 7 2.56 -3.85 -15.35
CA LYS A 7 3.86 -4.24 -15.92
C LYS A 7 4.52 -5.39 -15.16
N TYR A 8 4.50 -5.35 -13.82
CA TYR A 8 5.32 -6.25 -12.99
C TYR A 8 4.53 -7.31 -12.23
N ALA A 9 3.25 -7.06 -11.90
CA ALA A 9 2.45 -8.05 -11.20
C ALA A 9 1.97 -9.13 -12.17
N LEU A 10 2.23 -10.41 -11.84
CA LEU A 10 1.76 -11.54 -12.63
C LEU A 10 0.22 -11.59 -12.73
N ASP A 11 -0.45 -11.14 -11.67
CA ASP A 11 -1.91 -11.01 -11.52
C ASP A 11 -2.41 -9.57 -11.80
N GLY A 12 -1.59 -8.74 -12.43
CA GLY A 12 -1.97 -7.39 -12.86
C GLY A 12 -3.00 -7.37 -13.98
N ARG A 13 -3.44 -6.17 -14.38
CA ARG A 13 -4.49 -5.96 -15.43
C ARG A 13 -5.83 -6.62 -15.10
N ASP A 14 -6.06 -6.88 -13.81
CA ASP A 14 -7.25 -7.54 -13.29
C ASP A 14 -8.18 -6.54 -12.57
N PRO A 15 -9.52 -6.70 -12.59
CA PRO A 15 -10.45 -5.84 -11.84
C PRO A 15 -10.13 -5.73 -10.34
N ASN A 16 -9.57 -6.78 -9.72
CA ASN A 16 -9.11 -6.73 -8.34
C ASN A 16 -7.92 -5.79 -8.17
N SER A 17 -7.01 -5.73 -9.14
CA SER A 17 -5.88 -4.80 -9.13
C SER A 17 -6.36 -3.34 -9.14
N TYR A 18 -7.28 -2.98 -10.05
CA TYR A 18 -7.82 -1.62 -10.11
C TYR A 18 -8.59 -1.25 -8.84
N SER A 19 -9.44 -2.15 -8.37
CA SER A 19 -10.23 -1.94 -7.16
C SER A 19 -9.33 -1.83 -5.92
N GLY A 20 -8.30 -2.67 -5.81
CA GLY A 20 -7.32 -2.64 -4.74
C GLY A 20 -6.47 -1.36 -4.73
N ILE A 21 -5.99 -0.90 -5.89
CA ILE A 21 -5.26 0.37 -6.00
C ILE A 21 -6.16 1.54 -5.56
N PHE A 22 -7.41 1.58 -6.01
CA PHE A 22 -8.33 2.64 -5.57
C PHE A 22 -8.69 2.54 -4.10
N TRP A 23 -8.71 1.33 -3.52
CA TRP A 23 -8.89 1.16 -2.09
C TRP A 23 -7.73 1.75 -1.28
N VAL A 24 -6.49 1.58 -1.73
CA VAL A 24 -5.31 2.24 -1.13
C VAL A 24 -5.46 3.77 -1.16
N LEU A 25 -6.16 4.31 -2.17
CA LEU A 25 -6.46 5.73 -2.32
C LEU A 25 -7.82 6.16 -1.72
N GLY A 26 -8.46 5.29 -0.93
CA GLY A 26 -9.65 5.62 -0.13
C GLY A 26 -11.00 5.15 -0.68
N ARG A 27 -11.06 4.49 -1.83
CA ARG A 27 -12.31 3.94 -2.37
C ARG A 27 -12.73 2.68 -1.57
N TYR A 28 -14.00 2.57 -1.20
CA TYR A 28 -14.52 1.43 -0.43
C TYR A 28 -13.93 1.24 0.97
N ASP A 29 -13.23 2.25 1.52
CA ASP A 29 -12.88 2.31 2.95
C ASP A 29 -13.64 3.47 3.63
N ARG A 30 -13.68 3.44 4.97
CA ARG A 30 -14.24 4.51 5.79
C ARG A 30 -13.19 5.61 6.04
N PRO A 31 -13.58 6.84 6.45
CA PRO A 31 -12.63 7.85 6.89
C PRO A 31 -11.86 7.42 8.15
N TRP A 32 -10.57 7.74 8.20
CA TRP A 32 -9.68 7.49 9.33
C TRP A 32 -9.28 8.80 10.03
N GLY A 33 -9.14 8.73 11.35
CA GLY A 33 -8.73 9.86 12.19
C GLY A 33 -7.37 9.64 12.86
N PRO A 34 -6.67 10.71 13.27
CA PRO A 34 -6.93 12.11 12.90
C PRO A 34 -6.64 12.37 11.42
N GLU A 35 -7.16 13.48 10.89
CA GLU A 35 -6.80 13.99 9.56
C GLU A 35 -5.32 14.35 9.52
N ARG A 36 -4.66 14.05 8.40
CA ARG A 36 -3.21 14.23 8.21
C ARG A 36 -2.93 15.04 6.96
N ASP A 37 -1.86 15.83 6.99
CA ASP A 37 -1.36 16.52 5.80
C ASP A 37 -1.12 15.53 4.65
N VAL A 38 -1.47 15.96 3.45
CA VAL A 38 -1.46 15.18 2.19
C VAL A 38 -2.50 14.05 2.15
N PHE A 39 -2.60 13.23 3.18
CA PHE A 39 -3.48 12.05 3.19
C PHE A 39 -4.95 12.37 3.50
N GLY A 40 -5.23 13.53 4.09
CA GLY A 40 -6.56 13.86 4.61
C GLY A 40 -7.03 12.78 5.58
N LYS A 41 -8.18 12.16 5.27
CA LYS A 41 -8.79 11.08 6.05
C LYS A 41 -8.62 9.68 5.43
N VAL A 42 -7.79 9.52 4.41
CA VAL A 42 -7.45 8.19 3.88
C VAL A 42 -6.71 7.39 4.94
N ARG A 43 -6.92 6.07 4.99
CA ARG A 43 -6.23 5.18 5.95
C ARG A 43 -4.72 5.33 5.84
N TYR A 44 -4.09 5.77 6.92
CA TYR A 44 -2.64 5.91 6.99
C TYR A 44 -1.95 4.63 7.51
N MET A 45 -0.89 4.20 6.82
CA MET A 45 0.00 3.12 7.25
C MET A 45 1.44 3.67 7.36
N SER A 46 2.15 3.33 8.45
CA SER A 46 3.51 3.82 8.70
C SER A 46 4.52 2.68 8.84
N SER A 47 5.76 2.92 8.41
CA SER A 47 6.84 1.94 8.52
C SER A 47 7.14 1.55 9.98
N ARG A 48 6.92 2.47 10.93
CA ARG A 48 7.03 2.17 12.37
C ARG A 48 5.97 1.16 12.82
N ASN A 49 4.71 1.32 12.40
CA ASN A 49 3.65 0.38 12.74
C ASN A 49 3.82 -0.95 12.02
N THR A 50 4.28 -0.95 10.75
CA THR A 50 4.59 -2.18 10.01
C THR A 50 5.69 -2.97 10.71
N ARG A 51 6.78 -2.32 11.16
CA ARG A 51 7.87 -2.96 11.93
C ARG A 51 7.42 -3.58 13.25
N ARG A 52 6.39 -3.02 13.89
CA ARG A 52 5.79 -3.61 15.10
C ARG A 52 4.97 -4.87 14.83
N LYS A 53 4.47 -5.03 13.60
CA LYS A 53 3.56 -6.13 13.21
C LYS A 53 4.27 -7.24 12.44
N LEU A 54 5.31 -6.91 11.68
CA LEU A 54 5.97 -7.82 10.74
C LEU A 54 7.48 -7.80 10.94
N ARG A 55 8.15 -8.90 10.56
CA ARG A 55 9.62 -9.03 10.55
C ARG A 55 10.22 -8.31 9.34
N VAL A 56 10.16 -6.99 9.35
CA VAL A 56 10.54 -6.15 8.21
C VAL A 56 12.04 -6.20 7.89
N ALA A 57 12.92 -6.38 8.90
CA ALA A 57 14.37 -6.38 8.69
C ALA A 57 14.81 -7.46 7.69
N GLY A 58 14.39 -8.72 7.88
CA GLY A 58 14.71 -9.80 6.95
C GLY A 58 14.03 -9.66 5.58
N TYR A 59 12.88 -8.96 5.50
CA TYR A 59 12.26 -8.64 4.21
C TYR A 59 13.12 -7.65 3.41
N ILE A 60 13.62 -6.60 4.07
CA ILE A 60 14.50 -5.61 3.43
C ILE A 60 15.81 -6.26 3.01
N GLU A 61 16.48 -7.00 3.90
CA GLU A 61 17.73 -7.71 3.59
C GLU A 61 17.60 -8.59 2.34
N ARG A 62 16.47 -9.28 2.18
CA ARG A 62 16.23 -10.16 1.02
C ARG A 62 16.00 -9.42 -0.30
N TYR A 63 15.46 -8.20 -0.27
CA TYR A 63 14.92 -7.54 -1.47
C TYR A 63 15.42 -6.12 -1.72
N ALA A 64 16.33 -5.58 -0.90
CA ALA A 64 16.83 -4.19 -1.03
C ALA A 64 17.58 -3.93 -2.35
N GLY A 65 17.98 -4.97 -3.09
CA GLY A 65 18.91 -4.83 -4.21
C GLY A 65 20.31 -4.48 -3.70
N ASP A 66 21.31 -4.59 -4.57
CA ASP A 66 22.65 -4.03 -4.33
C ASP A 66 22.62 -2.50 -4.51
#